data_AF-A8ADK7-F1
#
_entry.id   AF-A8ADK7-F1
#
_cell.length_a   1.000
_cell.length_b   1.000
_cell.length_c   1.000
_cell.angle_alpha   90.00
_cell.angle_beta   90.00
_cell.angle_gamma   90.00
#
_symmetry.space_group_name_H-M   'P 1'
#
loop_
_entity.id
_entity.type
_entity.pdbx_description
1 polymer ?
#
loop_
_entity_poly.entity_id
_entity_poly.type
_entity_poly.pdbx_seq_one_letter_code
_entity_poly.pdbx_strand_id
1 'polypeptide(L)'
;MSDNNAQALTAIISLVNYLEESVMAKKLIAVCACPMGLAHTFMAAQALEEAAVEAGYEVKIETLGADGIQNRLTAQDIAEATLIIHSVAVTPEDNERFESRDVYEITLQDAIKNAAGIIKEIEEMIAAEQQ
;
A
#
# COMPACT_ATOMS: atom_id res chain seq x y z
N MET A 1 13.26 -47.91 4.21
CA MET A 1 12.01 -47.59 3.47
C MET A 1 11.13 -46.56 4.18
N SER A 2 11.43 -46.16 5.43
CA SER A 2 10.66 -45.20 6.24
C SER A 2 10.92 -43.72 5.92
N ASP A 3 12.06 -43.40 5.30
CA ASP A 3 12.58 -42.02 5.28
C ASP A 3 12.07 -41.18 4.10
N ASN A 4 11.50 -41.81 3.07
CA ASN A 4 10.96 -41.12 1.88
C ASN A 4 9.73 -40.27 2.20
N ASN A 5 8.88 -40.70 3.14
CA ASN A 5 7.67 -39.96 3.49
C ASN A 5 7.98 -38.67 4.27
N ALA A 6 9.00 -38.69 5.13
CA ALA A 6 9.39 -37.51 5.90
C ALA A 6 10.02 -36.43 5.00
N GLN A 7 10.88 -36.83 4.05
CA GLN A 7 11.46 -35.90 3.08
C GLN A 7 10.41 -35.29 2.13
N ALA A 8 9.45 -36.10 1.67
CA ALA A 8 8.34 -35.61 0.84
C ALA A 8 7.45 -34.61 1.61
N LEU A 9 7.16 -34.88 2.89
CA LEU A 9 6.38 -33.99 3.73
C LEU A 9 7.09 -32.64 3.98
N THR A 10 8.40 -32.65 4.26
CA THR A 10 9.18 -31.42 4.41
C THR A 10 9.22 -30.60 3.13
N ALA A 11 9.36 -31.25 1.97
CA ALA A 11 9.34 -30.56 0.68
C ALA A 11 7.98 -29.92 0.39
N ILE A 12 6.87 -30.61 0.70
CA ILE A 12 5.52 -30.07 0.56
C ILE A 12 5.30 -28.88 1.51
N ILE A 13 5.69 -28.99 2.78
CA ILE A 13 5.57 -27.90 3.75
C ILE A 13 6.39 -26.68 3.32
N SER A 14 7.62 -26.88 2.84
CA SER A 14 8.44 -25.79 2.32
C SER A 14 7.83 -25.15 1.08
N LEU A 15 7.21 -25.93 0.19
CA LEU A 15 6.53 -25.42 -0.98
C LEU A 15 5.25 -24.65 -0.61
N VAL A 16 4.49 -25.15 0.37
CA VAL A 16 3.29 -24.47 0.90
C VAL A 16 3.68 -23.16 1.58
N ASN A 17 4.71 -23.14 2.42
CA ASN A 17 5.20 -21.90 3.04
C ASN A 17 5.72 -20.92 1.99
N TYR A 18 6.49 -21.38 1.00
CA TYR A 18 6.97 -20.53 -0.09
C TYR A 18 5.81 -19.97 -0.93
N LEU A 19 4.80 -20.79 -1.20
CA LEU A 19 3.59 -20.35 -1.85
C LEU A 19 2.87 -19.32 -0.97
N GLU A 20 2.65 -19.58 0.32
CA GLU A 20 2.06 -18.63 1.27
C GLU A 20 2.83 -17.30 1.32
N GLU A 21 4.16 -17.31 1.45
CA GLU A 21 5.00 -16.10 1.39
C GLU A 21 4.89 -15.38 0.05
N SER A 22 4.79 -16.11 -1.06
CA SER A 22 4.59 -15.53 -2.39
C SER A 22 3.18 -14.99 -2.63
N VAL A 23 2.19 -15.43 -1.85
CA VAL A 23 0.78 -15.00 -1.90
C VAL A 23 0.42 -14.11 -0.69
N MET A 24 1.39 -13.69 0.12
CA MET A 24 1.15 -12.66 1.15
C MET A 24 0.68 -11.41 0.42
N ALA A 25 -0.62 -11.10 0.54
CA ALA A 25 -1.23 -9.95 -0.09
C ALA A 25 -0.46 -8.70 0.37
N LYS A 26 0.27 -8.09 -0.56
CA LYS A 26 1.02 -6.88 -0.26
C LYS A 26 0.01 -5.79 0.12
N LYS A 27 0.25 -5.09 1.23
CA LYS A 27 -0.68 -4.07 1.72
C LYS A 27 -0.22 -2.69 1.27
N LEU A 28 -1.07 -1.98 0.55
CA LEU A 28 -0.90 -0.59 0.15
C LEU A 28 -1.78 0.27 1.03
N ILE A 29 -1.20 1.28 1.67
CA ILE A 29 -1.98 2.31 2.34
C ILE A 29 -1.72 3.66 1.70
N ALA A 30 -2.74 4.52 1.69
CA ALA A 30 -2.57 5.87 1.21
C ALA A 30 -3.30 6.90 2.09
N VAL A 31 -2.78 8.13 2.06
CA VAL A 31 -3.41 9.30 2.66
C VAL A 31 -3.70 10.30 1.54
N CYS A 32 -4.97 10.61 1.32
CA CYS A 32 -5.40 11.60 0.34
C CYS A 32 -5.90 12.86 1.06
N ALA A 33 -5.31 14.03 0.81
CA ALA A 33 -5.69 15.26 1.51
C ALA A 33 -5.76 16.49 0.59
N CYS A 34 -6.94 17.11 0.53
CA CYS A 34 -7.16 18.37 -0.19
C CYS A 34 -7.80 19.42 0.74
N PRO A 35 -7.14 20.58 1.00
CA PRO A 35 -7.70 21.62 1.86
C PRO A 35 -8.93 22.31 1.23
N MET A 36 -9.12 22.18 -0.08
CA MET A 36 -10.18 22.85 -0.84
C MET A 36 -11.51 22.08 -0.83
N GLY A 37 -11.55 20.84 -0.33
CA GLY A 37 -12.75 20.01 -0.26
C GLY A 37 -12.50 18.56 -0.65
N LEU A 38 -13.56 17.73 -0.60
CA LEU A 38 -13.44 16.28 -0.76
C LEU A 38 -13.43 15.76 -2.21
N ALA A 39 -13.79 16.59 -3.20
CA ALA A 39 -13.93 16.11 -4.58
C ALA A 39 -12.63 15.52 -5.14
N HIS A 40 -11.53 16.27 -5.09
CA HIS A 40 -10.22 15.79 -5.54
C HIS A 40 -9.65 14.71 -4.60
N THR A 41 -9.96 14.79 -3.30
CA THR A 41 -9.58 13.76 -2.33
C THR A 41 -10.15 12.40 -2.70
N PHE A 42 -11.46 12.33 -3.00
CA PHE A 42 -12.12 11.08 -3.39
C PHE A 42 -11.70 10.61 -4.78
N MET A 43 -11.50 11.53 -5.73
CA MET A 43 -10.98 11.14 -7.04
C MET A 43 -9.59 10.51 -6.96
N ALA A 44 -8.69 11.10 -6.16
CA ALA A 44 -7.36 10.55 -5.94
C ALA A 44 -7.41 9.22 -5.20
N ALA A 45 -8.24 9.11 -4.15
CA ALA A 45 -8.44 7.88 -3.42
C ALA A 45 -8.96 6.76 -4.34
N GLN A 46 -10.01 7.01 -5.13
CA GLN A 46 -10.56 6.00 -6.03
C GLN A 46 -9.54 5.56 -7.08
N ALA A 47 -8.81 6.49 -7.70
CA ALA A 47 -7.78 6.16 -8.68
C ALA A 47 -6.66 5.30 -8.10
N LEU A 48 -6.21 5.60 -6.87
CA LEU A 48 -5.22 4.79 -6.16
C LEU A 48 -5.77 3.43 -5.74
N GLU A 49 -7.02 3.36 -5.30
CA GLU A 49 -7.68 2.12 -4.91
C GLU A 49 -7.79 1.17 -6.10
N GLU A 50 -8.32 1.64 -7.23
CA GLU A 50 -8.44 0.86 -8.47
C GLU A 50 -7.07 0.35 -8.94
N ALA A 51 -6.07 1.23 -9.01
CA ALA A 51 -4.73 0.87 -9.44
C ALA A 51 -4.02 -0.11 -8.49
N ALA A 52 -4.22 0.03 -7.18
CA ALA A 52 -3.67 -0.88 -6.19
C ALA A 52 -4.29 -2.29 -6.31
N VAL A 53 -5.61 -2.37 -6.50
CA VAL A 53 -6.31 -3.64 -6.70
C VAL A 53 -5.86 -4.30 -8.00
N GLU A 54 -5.69 -3.55 -9.09
CA GLU A 54 -5.15 -4.07 -10.34
C GLU A 54 -3.72 -4.61 -10.20
N ALA A 55 -2.91 -3.99 -9.34
CA ALA A 55 -1.56 -4.43 -9.00
C ALA A 55 -1.54 -5.58 -7.97
N GLY A 56 -2.70 -6.05 -7.48
CA GLY A 56 -2.81 -7.18 -6.56
C GLY A 56 -2.57 -6.84 -5.09
N TYR A 57 -2.69 -5.57 -4.70
CA TYR A 57 -2.56 -5.14 -3.32
C TYR A 57 -3.88 -5.22 -2.54
N GLU A 58 -3.79 -5.52 -1.25
CA GLU A 58 -4.82 -5.12 -0.30
C GLU A 58 -4.66 -3.62 -0.04
N VAL A 59 -5.72 -2.84 -0.25
CA VAL A 59 -5.63 -1.37 -0.21
C VAL A 59 -6.50 -0.77 0.90
N LYS A 60 -5.95 0.23 1.59
CA LYS A 60 -6.71 1.06 2.53
C LYS A 60 -6.30 2.53 2.42
N ILE A 61 -7.27 3.39 2.16
CA ILE A 61 -6.99 4.82 1.93
C ILE A 61 -7.71 5.68 2.96
N GLU A 62 -6.94 6.47 3.70
CA GLU A 62 -7.44 7.53 4.58
C GLU A 62 -7.68 8.79 3.75
N THR A 63 -8.84 9.42 3.94
CA THR A 63 -9.21 10.64 3.21
C THR A 63 -9.41 11.79 4.18
N LEU A 64 -8.82 12.93 3.85
CA LEU A 64 -8.92 14.17 4.61
C LEU A 64 -9.51 15.26 3.72
N GLY A 65 -10.59 15.87 4.19
CA GLY A 65 -11.15 17.07 3.58
C GLY A 65 -11.76 17.98 4.64
N ALA A 66 -12.52 18.98 4.18
CA ALA A 66 -13.13 19.98 5.06
C ALA A 66 -14.09 19.37 6.10
N ASP A 67 -14.72 18.24 5.78
CA ASP A 67 -15.65 17.54 6.67
C ASP A 67 -14.95 16.61 7.69
N GLY A 68 -13.62 16.55 7.66
CA GLY A 68 -12.78 15.76 8.56
C GLY A 68 -12.11 14.56 7.91
N ILE A 69 -11.70 13.60 8.76
CA ILE A 69 -10.98 12.39 8.37
C ILE A 69 -11.97 11.24 8.19
N GLN A 70 -11.86 10.50 7.10
CA GLN A 70 -12.59 9.25 6.88
C GLN A 70 -11.63 8.09 6.62
N ASN A 71 -12.08 6.88 6.98
CA ASN A 71 -11.32 5.63 6.87
C ASN A 71 -9.91 5.72 7.49
N ARG A 72 -9.84 6.30 8.71
CA ARG A 72 -8.58 6.53 9.41
C ARG A 72 -7.75 5.25 9.51
N LEU A 73 -6.50 5.35 9.11
CA LEU A 73 -5.51 4.27 9.21
C LEU A 73 -5.25 3.99 10.69
N THR A 74 -5.08 2.73 11.03
CA THR A 74 -4.68 2.31 12.37
C THR A 74 -3.17 2.12 12.42
N ALA A 75 -2.60 2.05 13.62
CA ALA A 75 -1.18 1.71 13.78
C ALA A 75 -0.85 0.34 13.16
N GLN A 76 -1.80 -0.60 13.18
CA GLN A 76 -1.65 -1.90 12.54
C GLN A 76 -1.59 -1.79 11.01
N ASP A 77 -2.45 -0.95 10.40
CA ASP A 77 -2.40 -0.73 8.95
C ASP A 77 -1.05 -0.17 8.50
N ILE A 78 -0.53 0.81 9.24
CA ILE A 78 0.80 1.39 9.00
C ILE A 78 1.89 0.34 9.22
N ALA A 79 1.72 -0.53 10.21
CA ALA A 79 2.71 -1.54 10.53
C ALA A 79 2.82 -2.65 9.46
N GLU A 80 1.70 -3.03 8.87
CA GLU A 80 1.58 -4.09 7.86
C GLU A 80 1.80 -3.58 6.43
N ALA A 81 1.72 -2.26 6.21
CA ALA A 81 1.89 -1.68 4.90
C ALA A 81 3.28 -1.97 4.33
N THR A 82 3.28 -2.52 3.11
CA THR A 82 4.45 -2.66 2.25
C THR A 82 4.71 -1.37 1.47
N LEU A 83 3.65 -0.63 1.15
CA LEU A 83 3.69 0.59 0.37
C LEU A 83 2.81 1.66 1.02
N ILE A 84 3.38 2.85 1.24
CA ILE A 84 2.69 4.00 1.84
C ILE A 84 2.76 5.19 0.86
N ILE A 85 1.61 5.68 0.41
CA ILE A 85 1.52 6.81 -0.52
C ILE A 85 0.82 8.00 0.13
N HIS A 86 1.47 9.17 0.16
CA HIS A 86 0.83 10.42 0.57
C HIS A 86 0.47 11.23 -0.68
N SER A 87 -0.82 11.22 -1.04
CA SER A 87 -1.36 12.03 -2.12
C SER A 87 -1.99 13.30 -1.55
N VAL A 88 -1.17 14.30 -1.28
CA VAL A 88 -1.58 15.46 -0.51
C VAL A 88 -1.30 16.76 -1.25
N ALA A 89 -2.21 17.73 -1.12
CA ALA A 89 -1.94 19.12 -1.51
C ALA A 89 -1.27 19.92 -0.39
N VAL A 90 -1.45 19.47 0.86
CA VAL A 90 -0.87 20.04 2.08
C VAL A 90 -0.56 18.89 3.03
N THR A 91 0.65 18.89 3.60
CA THR A 91 1.07 17.87 4.56
C THR A 91 0.15 17.89 5.80
N PRO A 92 -0.47 16.76 6.17
CA PRO A 92 -1.30 16.67 7.38
C PRO A 92 -0.47 16.86 8.65
N GLU A 93 -1.07 17.38 9.72
CA GLU A 93 -0.38 17.57 11.02
C GLU A 93 -0.01 16.23 11.69
N ASP A 94 -0.79 15.17 11.45
CA ASP A 94 -0.64 13.84 12.05
C ASP A 94 0.36 12.93 11.29
N ASN A 95 1.28 13.54 10.53
CA ASN A 95 2.23 12.82 9.67
C ASN A 95 3.33 12.07 10.45
N GLU A 96 3.51 12.42 11.73
CA GLU A 96 4.47 11.78 12.65
C GLU A 96 4.28 10.25 12.75
N ARG A 97 3.05 9.77 12.53
CA ARG A 97 2.70 8.34 12.54
C ARG A 97 3.40 7.52 11.47
N PHE A 98 3.98 8.17 10.46
CA PHE A 98 4.64 7.52 9.33
C PHE A 98 6.16 7.74 9.33
N GLU A 99 6.75 8.47 10.29
CA GLU A 99 8.18 8.84 10.28
C GLU A 99 9.14 7.64 10.26
N SER A 100 8.72 6.50 10.81
CA SER A 100 9.53 5.28 10.83
C SER A 100 9.31 4.38 9.60
N ARG A 101 8.67 4.88 8.54
CA ARG A 101 8.28 4.13 7.35
C ARG A 101 8.68 4.85 6.08
N ASP A 102 8.85 4.07 5.01
CA ASP A 102 9.10 4.61 3.67
C ASP A 102 7.78 5.14 3.09
N VAL A 103 7.71 6.47 2.98
CA VAL A 103 6.54 7.20 2.49
C VAL A 103 6.85 7.81 1.14
N TYR A 104 6.01 7.52 0.15
CA TYR A 104 6.10 8.09 -1.18
C TYR A 104 5.08 9.22 -1.33
N GLU A 105 5.56 10.46 -1.28
CA GLU A 105 4.72 11.64 -1.44
C GLU A 105 4.53 12.00 -2.92
N ILE A 106 3.27 12.20 -3.31
CA ILE A 106 2.86 12.62 -4.66
C ILE A 106 1.79 13.70 -4.57
N THR A 107 1.54 14.41 -5.67
CA THR A 107 0.42 15.34 -5.72
C THR A 107 -0.91 14.60 -5.92
N LEU A 108 -2.02 15.22 -5.50
CA LEU A 108 -3.37 14.74 -5.83
C LEU A 108 -3.59 14.62 -7.34
N GLN A 109 -3.00 15.54 -8.11
CA GLN A 109 -3.18 15.54 -9.57
C GLN A 109 -2.48 14.35 -10.21
N ASP A 110 -1.31 13.95 -9.69
CA ASP A 110 -0.57 12.79 -10.19
C ASP A 110 -1.31 11.49 -9.86
N ALA A 111 -1.86 11.37 -8.64
CA ALA A 111 -2.72 10.24 -8.28
C ALA A 111 -3.93 10.11 -9.23
N ILE A 112 -4.61 11.23 -9.54
CA ILE A 112 -5.77 11.22 -10.44
C ILE A 112 -5.39 10.83 -11.88
N LYS A 113 -4.21 11.26 -12.36
CA LYS A 113 -3.82 11.08 -13.77
C LYS A 113 -3.09 9.76 -14.04
N ASN A 114 -2.30 9.29 -13.09
CA ASN A 114 -1.33 8.21 -13.32
C ASN A 114 -1.10 7.32 -12.08
N ALA A 115 -2.14 7.01 -11.31
CA ALA A 115 -2.02 6.12 -10.15
C ALA A 115 -1.30 4.78 -10.46
N ALA A 116 -1.72 4.09 -11.53
CA ALA A 116 -1.13 2.80 -11.91
C ALA A 116 0.35 2.91 -12.28
N GLY A 117 0.74 3.97 -13.00
CA GLY A 117 2.14 4.22 -13.33
C GLY A 117 2.99 4.47 -12.08
N ILE A 118 2.49 5.31 -11.17
CA ILE A 118 3.19 5.65 -9.92
C ILE A 118 3.36 4.41 -9.04
N ILE A 119 2.30 3.62 -8.83
CA ILE A 119 2.39 2.38 -8.04
C ILE A 119 3.45 1.46 -8.63
N LYS A 120 3.43 1.27 -9.96
CA LYS A 120 4.40 0.42 -10.65
C LYS A 120 5.84 0.94 -10.52
N GLU A 121 6.06 2.25 -10.69
CA GLU A 121 7.40 2.85 -10.51
C GLU A 121 7.92 2.62 -9.09
N ILE A 122 7.07 2.79 -8.08
CA ILE A 122 7.44 2.54 -6.69
C ILE A 122 7.71 1.05 -6.45
N GLU A 123 6.91 0.15 -7.02
CA GLU A 123 7.19 -1.30 -6.94
C GLU A 123 8.55 -1.67 -7.51
N GLU A 124 8.92 -1.09 -8.66
CA GLU A 124 10.21 -1.31 -9.30
C GLU A 124 11.37 -0.78 -8.42
N MET A 125 11.17 0.35 -7.74
CA MET A 125 12.15 0.89 -6.78
C MET A 125 12.35 -0.03 -5.58
N ILE A 126 11.25 -0.45 -4.94
CA ILE A 126 11.30 -1.37 -3.78
C ILE A 126 11.97 -2.69 -4.17
N ALA A 127 11.67 -3.21 -5.36
CA ALA A 127 12.27 -4.45 -5.86
C ALA A 127 13.77 -4.31 -6.17
N ALA A 128 14.24 -3.11 -6.53
CA ALA A 128 15.66 -2.84 -6.79
C ALA A 128 16.47 -2.68 -5.49
N GLU A 129 15.88 -2.16 -4.42
CA GLU A 129 16.53 -1.98 -3.12
C GLU A 129 16.67 -3.29 -2.32
N GLN A 130 15.88 -4.31 -2.66
CA GLN A 130 15.94 -5.63 -2.04
C GLN A 130 16.88 -6.63 -2.74
N GLN A 131 17.61 -6.18 -3.79
CA GLN A 131 18.63 -6.96 -4.51
C GLN A 131 20.04 -6.65 -4.01
#